data_AF-A0A2W2MVR5-F1
#
_entry.id   AF-A0A2W2MVR5-F1
#
_cell.length_a   1.000
_cell.length_b   1.000
_cell.length_c   1.000
_cell.angle_alpha   90.00
_cell.angle_beta   90.00
_cell.angle_gamma   90.00
#
_symmetry.space_group_name_H-M   'P 1'
#
loop_
_entity.id
_entity.type
_entity.pdbx_description
1 polymer ?
#
loop_
_entity_poly.entity_id
_entity_poly.type
_entity_poly.pdbx_seq_one_letter_code
_entity_poly.pdbx_strand_id
1 'polypeptide(L)'
;MSRALPKYDRRRVAFIGGAAAVVLSGAVVAGSALAGETSQQGGAQSARTLASPGTITCPDVKSQLPAVPASAQAEIDRNLALLDTQVQEANTRLQNTVGQGGPDFVQNAILGPLKDKRVAAIDRIAIAIGRTSAKPQGLDSLAACTLTQ
;
A
#
# COMPACT_ATOMS: atom_id res chain seq x y z
N MET A 1 41.99 -35.47 -31.66
CA MET A 1 40.96 -36.52 -31.51
C MET A 1 39.90 -35.93 -30.57
N SER A 2 39.05 -35.02 -31.03
CA SER A 2 37.79 -35.31 -31.75
C SER A 2 36.90 -36.26 -30.97
N ARG A 3 35.89 -35.69 -30.29
CA ARG A 3 34.47 -36.10 -30.37
C ARG A 3 33.60 -35.13 -29.55
N ALA A 4 33.23 -34.05 -30.23
CA ALA A 4 31.98 -33.35 -29.98
C ALA A 4 30.82 -34.17 -30.57
N LEU A 5 29.67 -34.24 -29.90
CA LEU A 5 28.35 -34.52 -30.46
C LEU A 5 27.24 -34.16 -29.43
N PRO A 6 25.99 -33.88 -29.86
CA PRO A 6 25.41 -32.56 -29.63
C PRO A 6 23.90 -32.55 -29.26
N LYS A 7 23.33 -31.34 -29.19
CA LYS A 7 21.92 -30.93 -29.38
C LYS A 7 20.89 -31.43 -28.35
N TYR A 8 20.41 -30.49 -27.52
CA TYR A 8 19.02 -30.51 -27.07
C TYR A 8 18.27 -29.33 -27.70
N ASP A 9 17.18 -29.68 -28.37
CA ASP A 9 16.50 -28.90 -29.39
C ASP A 9 15.74 -27.68 -28.88
N ARG A 10 15.84 -26.61 -29.68
CA ARG A 10 14.91 -25.48 -29.70
C ARG A 10 13.50 -25.98 -30.00
N ARG A 11 12.63 -26.09 -29.01
CA ARG A 11 11.18 -26.05 -29.25
C ARG A 11 10.74 -24.61 -29.41
N ARG A 12 10.84 -24.13 -30.66
CA ARG A 12 10.05 -23.00 -31.18
C ARG A 12 8.58 -23.39 -31.08
N VAL A 13 7.82 -22.76 -30.17
CA VAL A 13 6.37 -22.77 -30.25
C VAL A 13 5.97 -21.51 -31.01
N ALA A 14 5.68 -21.72 -32.29
CA ALA A 14 5.03 -20.74 -33.14
C ALA A 14 3.56 -20.63 -32.71
N PHE A 15 3.16 -19.45 -32.24
CA PHE A 15 1.74 -19.10 -32.12
C PHE A 15 1.24 -18.63 -33.49
N ILE A 16 0.49 -19.50 -34.14
CA ILE A 16 -0.25 -19.27 -35.37
C ILE A 16 -1.61 -18.66 -35.02
N GLY A 17 -1.93 -17.54 -35.68
CA GLY A 17 -3.24 -17.28 -36.29
C GLY A 17 -4.45 -17.05 -35.37
N GLY A 18 -5.05 -15.86 -35.49
CA GLY A 18 -6.38 -15.60 -34.95
C GLY A 18 -6.83 -14.16 -35.11
N ALA A 19 -6.92 -13.67 -36.35
CA ALA A 19 -7.66 -12.43 -36.64
C ALA A 19 -9.16 -12.72 -36.54
N ALA A 20 -9.85 -12.10 -35.60
CA ALA A 20 -11.30 -11.96 -35.60
C ALA A 20 -11.63 -10.47 -35.62
N ALA A 21 -11.93 -9.96 -36.82
CA ALA A 21 -12.52 -8.66 -37.02
C ALA A 21 -13.96 -8.69 -36.51
N VAL A 22 -14.25 -7.96 -35.43
CA VAL A 22 -15.64 -7.68 -35.02
C VAL A 22 -15.99 -6.30 -35.57
N VAL A 23 -16.66 -6.30 -36.72
CA VAL A 23 -17.35 -5.13 -37.27
C VAL A 23 -18.59 -4.92 -36.40
N LEU A 24 -18.52 -3.96 -35.47
CA LEU A 24 -19.72 -3.40 -34.84
C LEU A 24 -20.04 -2.10 -35.55
N SER A 25 -21.15 -2.16 -36.28
CA SER A 25 -21.87 -1.08 -36.94
C SER A 25 -21.91 0.19 -36.09
N GLY A 26 -21.71 1.32 -36.76
CA GLY A 26 -21.38 2.59 -36.15
C GLY A 26 -22.45 3.20 -35.24
N ALA A 27 -21.94 3.95 -34.27
CA ALA A 27 -22.63 5.09 -33.70
C ALA A 27 -21.65 6.26 -33.73
N VAL A 28 -21.93 7.24 -34.58
CA VAL A 28 -21.19 8.49 -34.68
C VAL A 28 -21.61 9.32 -33.47
N VAL A 29 -20.76 9.43 -32.45
CA VAL A 29 -20.97 10.43 -31.38
C VAL A 29 -20.44 11.76 -31.93
N ALA A 30 -21.33 12.50 -32.57
CA ALA A 30 -21.13 13.93 -32.81
C ALA A 30 -21.42 14.67 -31.50
N GLY A 31 -20.45 15.46 -31.05
CA GLY A 31 -20.59 16.31 -29.89
C GLY A 31 -21.53 17.49 -30.11
N SER A 32 -22.02 18.01 -28.98
CA SER A 32 -22.59 19.34 -28.72
C SER A 32 -23.90 19.72 -29.42
N ALA A 33 -24.98 19.84 -28.64
CA ALA A 33 -25.60 21.14 -28.29
C ALA A 33 -26.90 20.93 -27.47
N LEU A 34 -27.26 21.97 -26.74
CA LEU A 34 -28.27 22.09 -25.70
C LEU A 34 -29.72 21.87 -26.18
N ALA A 35 -30.56 21.27 -25.35
CA ALA A 35 -31.91 21.76 -24.98
C ALA A 35 -32.57 20.76 -24.02
N GLY A 36 -33.06 21.27 -22.89
CA GLY A 36 -33.60 20.46 -21.80
C GLY A 36 -34.97 19.88 -22.10
N GLU A 37 -35.16 18.63 -21.68
CA GLU A 37 -36.47 18.01 -21.50
C GLU A 37 -36.45 17.26 -20.17
N THR A 38 -37.08 17.89 -19.18
CA THR A 38 -37.35 17.31 -17.87
C THR A 38 -38.42 16.24 -18.01
N SER A 39 -38.12 15.00 -17.61
CA SER A 39 -39.12 14.03 -17.15
C SER A 39 -38.47 12.96 -16.28
N GLN A 40 -38.35 13.30 -15.00
CA GLN A 40 -38.67 12.47 -13.83
C GLN A 40 -38.61 10.94 -14.03
N GLN A 41 -37.53 10.31 -13.57
CA GLN A 41 -37.66 9.01 -12.90
C GLN A 41 -36.64 8.88 -11.77
N GLY A 42 -37.19 8.60 -10.59
CA GLY A 42 -36.56 8.72 -9.30
C GLY A 42 -35.34 7.83 -9.12
N GLY A 43 -34.33 8.44 -8.52
CA GLY A 43 -33.10 7.82 -8.13
C GLY A 43 -32.19 8.94 -7.69
N ALA A 44 -32.52 9.57 -6.56
CA ALA A 44 -31.54 10.32 -5.80
C ALA A 44 -30.41 9.33 -5.49
N GLN A 45 -29.46 9.22 -6.41
CA GLN A 45 -28.12 8.76 -6.11
C GLN A 45 -27.67 9.78 -5.09
N SER A 46 -27.88 9.44 -3.82
CA SER A 46 -27.15 10.02 -2.72
C SER A 46 -25.69 9.86 -3.13
N ALA A 47 -25.16 10.90 -3.76
CA ALA A 47 -23.76 11.26 -3.64
C ALA A 47 -23.60 11.47 -2.14
N ARG A 48 -23.47 10.37 -1.40
CA ARG A 48 -22.90 10.34 -0.08
C ARG A 48 -21.55 10.97 -0.36
N THR A 49 -21.42 12.24 -0.02
CA THR A 49 -20.12 12.86 0.17
C THR A 49 -19.33 11.83 0.95
N LEU A 50 -18.42 11.13 0.27
CA LEU A 50 -17.56 10.14 0.89
C LEU A 50 -16.85 10.95 1.95
N ALA A 51 -17.23 10.74 3.22
CA ALA A 51 -16.51 11.30 4.33
C ALA A 51 -15.04 10.96 4.08
N SER A 52 -14.17 11.97 4.15
CA SER A 52 -12.75 11.76 3.94
C SER A 52 -12.34 10.55 4.79
N PRO A 53 -11.61 9.57 4.24
CA PRO A 53 -11.37 8.31 4.92
C PRO A 53 -10.49 8.42 6.18
N GLY A 54 -10.15 9.63 6.60
CA GLY A 54 -9.21 9.93 7.64
C GLY A 54 -7.76 9.80 7.17
N THR A 55 -6.86 10.00 8.12
CA THR A 55 -5.42 9.80 7.99
C THR A 55 -4.94 8.93 9.13
N ILE A 56 -3.97 8.06 8.86
CA ILE A 56 -3.34 7.23 9.88
C ILE A 56 -2.23 8.03 10.53
N THR A 57 -2.34 8.19 11.85
CA THR A 57 -1.37 8.86 12.71
C THR A 57 -0.70 7.84 13.62
N CYS A 58 0.62 7.84 13.64
CA CYS A 58 1.44 6.94 14.44
C CYS A 58 2.29 7.73 15.45
N PRO A 59 2.55 7.20 16.65
CA PRO A 59 3.51 7.77 17.58
C PRO A 59 4.89 7.91 16.94
N ASP A 60 5.56 9.02 17.24
CA ASP A 60 6.96 9.19 16.85
C ASP A 60 7.86 8.32 17.73
N VAL A 61 8.62 7.45 17.07
CA VAL A 61 9.58 6.57 17.73
C VAL A 61 10.88 7.32 18.01
N LYS A 62 11.30 8.22 17.11
CA LYS A 62 12.61 8.88 17.18
C LYS A 62 12.77 9.69 18.45
N SER A 63 11.75 10.45 18.84
CA SER A 63 11.77 11.26 20.06
C SER A 63 11.71 10.45 21.36
N GLN A 64 11.34 9.17 21.29
CA GLN A 64 11.26 8.28 22.45
C GLN A 64 12.50 7.40 22.61
N LEU A 65 13.44 7.46 21.65
CA LEU A 65 14.69 6.71 21.75
C LEU A 65 15.64 7.36 22.78
N PRO A 66 16.37 6.55 23.57
CA PRO A 66 17.43 7.05 24.43
C PRO A 66 18.60 7.58 23.57
N ALA A 67 19.67 8.04 24.24
CA ALA A 67 20.90 8.47 23.55
C ALA A 67 21.38 7.40 22.56
N VAL A 68 21.35 7.74 21.27
CA VAL A 68 21.72 6.84 20.17
C VAL A 68 23.23 6.87 19.95
N PRO A 69 23.93 5.73 20.01
CA PRO A 69 25.34 5.67 19.67
C PRO A 69 25.59 5.94 18.18
N ALA A 70 26.65 6.68 17.86
CA ALA A 70 26.98 7.03 16.47
C ALA A 70 27.15 5.81 15.55
N SER A 71 27.63 4.69 16.09
CA SER A 71 27.77 3.42 15.37
C SER A 71 26.44 2.78 14.95
N ALA A 72 25.33 3.09 15.63
CA ALA A 72 24.00 2.55 15.34
C ALA A 72 23.13 3.52 14.51
N GLN A 73 23.53 4.78 14.38
CA GLN A 73 22.74 5.85 13.76
C GLN A 73 22.22 5.47 12.37
N ALA A 74 23.10 4.98 11.48
CA ALA A 74 22.73 4.62 10.12
C ALA A 74 21.75 3.42 10.05
N GLU A 75 21.81 2.48 10.99
CA GLU A 75 20.85 1.37 11.07
C GLU A 75 19.49 1.88 11.57
N ILE A 76 19.49 2.77 12.56
CA ILE A 76 18.28 3.37 13.12
C ILE A 76 17.58 4.24 12.07
N ASP A 77 18.31 5.10 11.36
CA ASP A 77 17.73 5.99 10.33
C ASP A 77 17.06 5.18 9.21
N ARG A 78 17.64 4.05 8.79
CA ARG A 78 17.01 3.15 7.82
C ARG A 78 15.71 2.54 8.34
N ASN A 79 15.66 2.14 9.60
CA ASN A 79 14.44 1.60 10.20
C ASN A 79 13.38 2.69 10.42
N LEU A 80 13.77 3.92 10.77
CA LEU A 80 12.85 5.06 10.86
C LEU A 80 12.23 5.37 9.49
N ALA A 81 13.03 5.42 8.42
CA ALA A 81 12.52 5.59 7.06
C ALA A 81 11.58 4.45 6.62
N LEU A 82 11.86 3.22 7.07
CA LEU A 82 10.97 2.08 6.84
C LEU A 82 9.63 2.25 7.57
N LEU A 83 9.63 2.74 8.81
CA LEU A 83 8.40 3.05 9.55
C LEU A 83 7.55 4.07 8.80
N ASP A 84 8.15 5.14 8.27
CA ASP A 84 7.43 6.16 7.50
C ASP A 84 6.83 5.57 6.21
N THR A 85 7.59 4.72 5.52
CA THR A 85 7.12 4.04 4.31
C THR A 85 5.91 3.17 4.60
N GLN A 86 5.93 2.40 5.70
CA GLN A 86 4.80 1.56 6.11
C GLN A 86 3.53 2.39 6.39
N VAL A 87 3.68 3.58 6.97
CA VAL A 87 2.57 4.51 7.22
C VAL A 87 2.01 5.06 5.92
N GLN A 88 2.87 5.43 4.97
CA GLN A 88 2.44 5.90 3.64
C GLN A 88 1.71 4.81 2.84
N GLU A 89 2.21 3.57 2.87
CA GLU A 89 1.53 2.41 2.28
C GLU A 89 0.14 2.21 2.89
N ALA A 90 0.03 2.29 4.22
CA ALA A 90 -1.23 2.13 4.92
C ALA A 90 -2.23 3.27 4.59
N ASN A 91 -1.77 4.52 4.52
CA ASN A 91 -2.58 5.66 4.10
C ASN A 91 -3.04 5.53 2.64
N THR A 92 -2.17 5.03 1.75
CA THR A 92 -2.52 4.76 0.36
C THR A 92 -3.61 3.69 0.27
N ARG A 93 -3.47 2.59 1.04
CA ARG A 93 -4.49 1.55 1.12
C ARG A 93 -5.81 2.06 1.66
N LEU A 94 -5.77 2.91 2.70
CA LEU A 94 -6.96 3.56 3.26
C LEU A 94 -7.71 4.37 2.20
N GLN A 95 -7.01 5.19 1.41
CA GLN A 95 -7.62 5.97 0.33
C GLN A 95 -8.12 5.10 -0.85
N ASN A 96 -7.48 3.98 -1.13
CA ASN A 96 -7.89 3.09 -2.23
C ASN A 96 -9.07 2.17 -1.85
N THR A 97 -9.39 2.06 -0.56
CA THR A 97 -10.43 1.15 -0.04
C THR A 97 -11.61 1.91 0.57
N VAL A 98 -11.71 3.22 0.36
CA VAL A 98 -12.86 4.00 0.85
C VAL A 98 -14.15 3.46 0.25
N GLY A 99 -15.13 3.19 1.12
CA GLY A 99 -16.41 2.60 0.72
C GLY A 99 -16.34 1.09 0.40
N GLN A 100 -15.19 0.45 0.59
CA GLN A 100 -15.02 -0.99 0.48
C GLN A 100 -14.82 -1.61 1.87
N GLY A 101 -15.57 -2.67 2.17
CA GLY A 101 -15.47 -3.38 3.45
C GLY A 101 -16.48 -2.91 4.51
N GLY A 102 -16.56 -3.68 5.60
CA GLY A 102 -17.44 -3.41 6.74
C GLY A 102 -16.84 -2.39 7.73
N PRO A 103 -17.56 -2.06 8.81
CA PRO A 103 -17.15 -1.04 9.79
C PRO A 103 -15.75 -1.28 10.39
N ASP A 104 -15.34 -2.54 10.54
CA ASP A 104 -14.04 -2.91 11.13
C ASP A 104 -12.92 -3.14 10.09
N PHE A 105 -13.16 -2.84 8.81
CA PHE A 105 -12.19 -3.13 7.75
C PHE A 105 -10.86 -2.41 7.98
N VAL A 106 -10.90 -1.12 8.30
CA VAL A 106 -9.68 -0.33 8.55
C VAL A 106 -8.90 -0.89 9.73
N GLN A 107 -9.60 -1.29 10.80
CA GLN A 107 -8.96 -1.83 12.00
C GLN A 107 -8.27 -3.17 11.72
N ASN A 108 -8.94 -4.09 11.01
CA ASN A 108 -8.45 -5.45 10.79
C ASN A 108 -7.48 -5.56 9.61
N ALA A 109 -7.75 -4.86 8.51
CA ALA A 109 -7.00 -5.02 7.27
C ALA A 109 -5.91 -3.97 7.07
N ILE A 110 -5.95 -2.84 7.79
CA ILE A 110 -4.99 -1.74 7.65
C ILE A 110 -4.19 -1.55 8.94
N LEU A 111 -4.84 -1.22 10.05
CA LEU A 111 -4.17 -0.90 11.31
C LEU A 111 -3.51 -2.13 11.95
N GLY A 112 -4.15 -3.31 11.89
CA GLY A 112 -3.58 -4.57 12.39
C GLY A 112 -2.24 -4.91 11.74
N PRO A 113 -2.18 -5.13 10.40
CA PRO A 113 -0.94 -5.42 9.70
C PRO A 113 0.11 -4.29 9.81
N LEU A 114 -0.33 -3.03 9.88
CA LEU A 114 0.57 -1.90 10.11
C LEU A 114 1.24 -1.98 11.48
N LYS A 115 0.49 -2.29 12.54
CA LYS A 115 1.02 -2.47 13.89
C LYS A 115 2.10 -3.54 13.90
N ASP A 116 1.83 -4.72 13.35
CA ASP A 116 2.79 -5.83 13.36
C ASP A 116 4.09 -5.49 12.60
N LYS A 117 3.97 -4.85 11.43
CA LYS A 117 5.11 -4.35 10.66
C LYS A 117 5.94 -3.33 11.45
N ARG A 118 5.27 -2.42 12.18
CA ARG A 118 5.93 -1.41 13.01
C ARG A 118 6.61 -2.02 14.23
N VAL A 119 5.97 -2.96 14.93
CA VAL A 119 6.59 -3.72 16.04
C VAL A 119 7.91 -4.33 15.56
N ALA A 120 7.89 -5.02 14.41
CA ALA A 120 9.09 -5.65 13.87
C ALA A 120 10.20 -4.65 13.51
N ALA A 121 9.88 -3.44 13.06
CA ALA A 121 10.87 -2.40 12.78
C ALA A 121 11.41 -1.76 14.07
N ILE A 122 10.54 -1.50 15.04
CA ILE A 122 10.93 -0.99 16.37
C ILE A 122 11.81 -1.99 17.12
N ASP A 123 11.51 -3.28 17.05
CA ASP A 123 12.35 -4.32 17.65
C ASP A 123 13.75 -4.34 17.04
N ARG A 124 13.87 -4.13 15.72
CA ARG A 124 15.17 -4.01 15.05
C ARG A 124 15.95 -2.79 15.55
N ILE A 125 15.28 -1.65 15.76
CA ILE A 125 15.89 -0.45 16.37
C ILE A 125 16.39 -0.77 17.79
N ALA A 126 15.56 -1.40 18.63
CA ALA A 126 15.92 -1.75 19.99
C ALA A 126 17.12 -2.71 20.02
N ILE A 127 17.16 -3.71 19.12
CA ILE A 127 18.29 -4.63 18.97
C ILE A 127 19.55 -3.90 18.51
N ALA A 128 19.46 -2.99 17.54
CA ALA A 128 20.61 -2.22 17.06
C ALA A 128 21.25 -1.38 18.18
N ILE A 129 20.43 -0.72 18.99
CA ILE A 129 20.87 0.00 20.20
C ILE A 129 21.47 -0.98 21.21
N GLY A 130 20.81 -2.11 21.44
CA GLY A 130 21.22 -3.17 22.37
C GLY A 130 22.56 -3.84 22.07
N ARG A 131 23.06 -3.76 20.83
CA ARG A 131 24.40 -4.26 20.46
C ARG A 131 25.54 -3.37 20.95
N THR A 132 25.25 -2.10 21.24
CA THR A 132 26.25 -1.08 21.56
C THR A 132 26.03 -0.43 22.92
N SER A 133 24.83 -0.58 23.49
CA SER A 133 24.40 -0.02 24.77
C SER A 133 23.26 -0.86 25.37
N ALA A 134 22.69 -0.43 26.50
CA ALA A 134 21.57 -1.13 27.11
C ALA A 134 20.34 -1.10 26.18
N LYS A 135 19.72 -2.27 25.96
CA LYS A 135 18.53 -2.40 25.10
C LYS A 135 17.33 -1.64 25.71
N PRO A 136 16.76 -0.65 25.02
CA PRO A 136 15.54 0.02 25.48
C PRO A 136 14.36 -0.97 25.52
N GLN A 137 13.51 -0.84 26.53
CA GLN A 137 12.32 -1.67 26.75
C GLN A 137 11.05 -0.86 26.51
N GLY A 138 9.96 -1.53 26.11
CA GLY A 138 8.64 -0.92 26.00
C GLY A 138 8.43 -0.02 24.76
N LEU A 139 9.35 -0.02 23.81
CA LEU A 139 9.21 0.74 22.56
C LEU A 139 8.08 0.19 21.66
N ASP A 140 7.76 -1.10 21.81
CA ASP A 140 6.67 -1.82 21.16
C ASP A 140 5.29 -1.18 21.40
N SER A 141 5.12 -0.46 22.51
CA SER A 141 3.91 0.34 22.77
C SER A 141 3.70 1.48 21.74
N LEU A 142 4.77 1.95 21.10
CA LEU A 142 4.76 3.02 20.08
C LEU A 142 4.39 2.50 18.67
N ALA A 143 4.22 1.19 18.51
CA ALA A 143 3.86 0.59 17.24
C ALA A 143 2.39 0.83 16.85
N ALA A 144 1.53 1.05 17.85
CA ALA A 144 0.10 1.24 17.62
C ALA A 144 -0.18 2.57 16.93
N CYS A 145 -0.78 2.51 15.74
CA CYS A 145 -1.26 3.69 15.02
C CYS A 145 -2.78 3.82 15.16
N THR A 146 -3.26 5.05 14.98
CA THR A 146 -4.68 5.40 15.09
C THR A 146 -5.16 6.02 13.80
N LEU A 147 -6.47 5.90 13.54
CA LEU A 147 -7.13 6.64 12.48
C LEU A 147 -7.65 7.95 13.05
N THR A 148 -7.20 9.08 12.49
CA THR A 148 -7.71 10.41 12.78
C THR A 148 -8.56 10.87 11.60
N GLN A 149 -9.83 11.21 11.83
CA GLN A 149 -10.77 11.69 10.81
C GLN A 149 -11.04 13.18 10.96
#